data_AF-A0A8S1KD17-F1
#
_entry.id   AF-A0A8S1KD17-F1
#
_cell.length_a   1.000
_cell.length_b   1.000
_cell.length_c   1.000
_cell.angle_alpha   90.00
_cell.angle_beta   90.00
_cell.angle_gamma   90.00
#
_symmetry.space_group_name_H-M   'P 1'
#
loop_
_entity.id
_entity.type
_entity.pdbx_description
1 polymer ?
#
loop_
_entity_poly.entity_id
_entity_poly.type
_entity_poly.pdbx_seq_one_letter_code
_entity_poly.pdbx_strand_id
1 'polypeptide(L)'
;MSQSLEGDKALKEKYLQDQVENGLDADQCAQFLLDLKPEGGDDIDNWSLNELKQAIEQFKESQKKFEDQQPNHEDQQPNHEDQQPNHEDQQPNHEDQQLNQEDQNNLQQAQLQEQSQYNQQINQQQNNASVLINCSQIIPNELSGDNVSVKILTYKKESAGFFSSSYIAFQIETQPFGWVVFRRYSDFEWLRDSLLKIYPAFVIPPIHKKRSRNFEDSYLNKRMIFLQRFLNSIFKSYELKSNMIVKNFLSLTQNNEFKKFQESINKTTPPQTVQRMFSKEGQINGVAPIELHQYAYQTQDYFYEIDGVYKKIRVLSKSLKEIQLQNSLKIYCVGEIFAQLFQHLNKLNQTLPIGQAQGLAATFLNLNNTMITWGNIIGKQIEQTEEYLNSFFKYQQHYNSTIKQIYETRAVIQQDLEKFKSKLNYKKEKLFQFGDISKWDLSKDNKLTQQELLSNKKLAFQNMCEQETKQETQMEMLVGYYTNQIFSQTQQFFKQQQQELVGHFIKFCQVQTFNITDHHQLWADAITNLQNNLLIQQRQTQKIVVETIA
;
A
#
# COMPACT_ATOMS: atom_id res chain seq x y z
N MET A 1 -35.44 13.56 -1.21
CA MET A 1 -34.99 12.68 -2.32
C MET A 1 -34.05 11.56 -1.84
N SER A 2 -33.95 11.27 -0.54
CA SER A 2 -33.03 10.26 0.02
C SER A 2 -33.67 8.87 0.23
N GLN A 3 -34.98 8.71 0.00
CA GLN A 3 -35.69 7.44 0.19
C GLN A 3 -35.67 6.51 -1.04
N SER A 4 -35.13 6.92 -2.20
CA SER A 4 -35.18 6.10 -3.43
C SER A 4 -33.92 5.27 -3.71
N LEU A 5 -32.81 5.48 -3.00
CA LEU A 5 -31.53 4.79 -3.26
C LEU A 5 -31.34 3.53 -2.39
N GLU A 6 -31.77 3.54 -1.13
CA GLU A 6 -31.71 2.35 -0.24
C GLU A 6 -32.66 1.22 -0.70
N GLY A 7 -33.80 1.57 -1.28
CA GLY A 7 -34.75 0.58 -1.82
C GLY A 7 -34.23 -0.16 -3.06
N ASP A 8 -33.35 0.47 -3.85
CA ASP A 8 -32.84 -0.10 -5.10
C ASP A 8 -31.70 -1.12 -4.85
N LYS A 9 -30.87 -0.90 -3.82
CA LYS A 9 -29.80 -1.82 -3.43
C LYS A 9 -30.34 -3.16 -2.92
N ALA A 10 -31.30 -3.11 -2.00
CA ALA A 10 -31.92 -4.32 -1.43
C ALA A 10 -32.61 -5.19 -2.49
N LEU A 11 -33.17 -4.58 -3.55
CA LEU A 11 -33.78 -5.30 -4.68
C LEU A 11 -32.74 -6.01 -5.54
N LYS A 12 -31.56 -5.41 -5.76
CA LYS A 12 -30.47 -6.02 -6.53
C LYS A 12 -29.80 -7.16 -5.76
N GLU A 13 -29.56 -6.96 -4.46
CA GLU A 13 -29.00 -7.99 -3.57
C GLU A 13 -29.92 -9.21 -3.50
N LYS A 14 -31.23 -8.99 -3.30
CA LYS A 14 -32.22 -10.05 -3.33
C LYS A 14 -32.28 -10.78 -4.69
N TYR A 15 -32.20 -10.03 -5.79
CA TYR A 15 -32.17 -10.64 -7.12
C TYR A 15 -30.96 -11.55 -7.32
N LEU A 16 -29.74 -11.10 -6.98
CA LEU A 16 -28.54 -11.94 -7.10
C LEU A 16 -28.59 -13.17 -6.19
N GLN A 17 -29.10 -13.01 -4.97
CA GLN A 17 -29.30 -14.13 -4.05
C GLN A 17 -30.26 -15.18 -4.64
N ASP A 18 -31.40 -14.75 -5.20
CA ASP A 18 -32.33 -15.66 -5.90
C ASP A 18 -31.65 -16.36 -7.09
N GLN A 19 -30.72 -15.70 -7.81
CA GLN A 19 -30.01 -16.34 -8.92
C GLN A 19 -29.02 -17.41 -8.45
N VAL A 20 -28.29 -17.16 -7.36
CA VAL A 20 -27.37 -18.12 -6.75
C VAL A 20 -28.12 -19.33 -6.19
N GLU A 21 -29.27 -19.09 -5.53
CA GLU A 21 -30.18 -20.16 -5.08
C GLU A 21 -30.72 -21.01 -6.26
N ASN A 22 -30.84 -20.40 -7.45
CA ASN A 22 -31.21 -21.09 -8.70
C ASN A 22 -30.00 -21.63 -9.49
N GLY A 23 -28.86 -21.89 -8.83
CA GLY A 23 -27.72 -22.63 -9.41
C GLY A 23 -26.70 -21.79 -10.17
N LEU A 24 -26.75 -20.46 -10.07
CA LEU A 24 -25.72 -19.58 -10.64
C LEU A 24 -24.44 -19.64 -9.79
N ASP A 25 -23.31 -19.99 -10.41
CA ASP A 25 -21.99 -19.95 -9.77
C ASP A 25 -21.60 -18.49 -9.47
N ALA A 26 -21.53 -18.16 -8.17
CA ALA A 26 -21.31 -16.81 -7.69
C ALA A 26 -19.91 -16.27 -8.04
N ASP A 27 -18.88 -17.13 -8.05
CA ASP A 27 -17.50 -16.73 -8.29
C ASP A 27 -17.27 -16.46 -9.79
N GLN A 28 -17.79 -17.32 -10.66
CA GLN A 28 -17.73 -17.14 -12.10
C GLN A 28 -18.57 -15.93 -12.55
N CYS A 29 -19.74 -15.74 -11.94
CA CYS A 29 -20.56 -14.58 -12.20
C CYS A 29 -19.88 -13.27 -11.77
N ALA A 30 -19.25 -13.24 -10.60
CA ALA A 30 -18.54 -12.05 -10.11
C ALA A 30 -17.38 -11.67 -11.06
N GLN A 31 -16.64 -12.66 -11.57
CA GLN A 31 -15.58 -12.43 -12.55
C GLN A 31 -16.13 -11.90 -13.88
N PHE A 32 -17.25 -12.44 -14.37
CA PHE A 32 -17.90 -11.98 -15.60
C PHE A 32 -18.40 -10.53 -15.48
N LEU A 33 -18.95 -10.14 -14.32
CA LEU A 33 -19.38 -8.76 -14.07
C LEU A 33 -18.21 -7.78 -14.02
N LEU A 34 -17.06 -8.20 -13.47
CA LEU A 34 -15.81 -7.43 -13.50
C LEU A 34 -15.27 -7.24 -14.93
N ASP A 35 -15.38 -8.26 -15.77
CA ASP A 35 -14.92 -8.19 -17.16
C ASP A 35 -15.81 -7.24 -18.00
N LEU A 36 -17.11 -7.18 -17.71
CA LEU A 36 -18.05 -6.24 -18.35
C LEU A 36 -17.85 -4.79 -17.90
N LYS A 37 -17.49 -4.56 -16.63
CA LYS A 37 -17.19 -3.24 -16.06
C LYS A 37 -15.88 -3.29 -15.25
N PRO A 38 -14.72 -3.06 -15.89
CA PRO A 38 -13.42 -3.09 -15.20
C PRO A 38 -13.29 -2.04 -14.08
N GLU A 39 -14.07 -0.96 -14.14
CA GLU A 39 -14.15 0.08 -13.11
C GLU A 39 -15.22 -0.23 -12.04
N GLY A 40 -15.10 -1.39 -11.37
CA GLY A 40 -15.93 -1.72 -10.20
C GLY A 40 -17.23 -2.49 -10.52
N GLY A 41 -17.21 -3.38 -11.51
CA GLY A 41 -18.33 -4.27 -11.85
C GLY A 41 -18.71 -5.26 -10.74
N ASP A 42 -17.83 -5.47 -9.75
CA ASP A 42 -18.09 -6.20 -8.51
C ASP A 42 -18.92 -5.41 -7.47
N ASP A 43 -19.09 -4.10 -7.66
CA ASP A 43 -19.93 -3.25 -6.81
C ASP A 43 -21.33 -3.12 -7.39
N ILE A 44 -22.32 -3.67 -6.68
CA ILE A 44 -23.73 -3.68 -7.08
C ILE A 44 -24.33 -2.26 -7.24
N ASP A 45 -23.73 -1.27 -6.58
CA ASP A 45 -24.15 0.13 -6.67
C ASP A 45 -23.82 0.75 -8.04
N ASN A 46 -22.92 0.12 -8.83
CA ASN A 46 -22.56 0.53 -10.20
C ASN A 46 -23.48 -0.06 -11.29
N TRP A 47 -24.53 -0.77 -10.90
CA TRP A 47 -25.49 -1.39 -11.81
C TRP A 47 -26.89 -0.83 -11.58
N SER A 48 -27.63 -0.53 -12.64
CA SER A 48 -29.10 -0.42 -12.52
C SER A 48 -29.71 -1.84 -12.42
N LEU A 49 -30.89 -2.00 -11.81
CA LEU A 49 -31.52 -3.32 -11.70
C LEU A 49 -31.75 -4.00 -13.06
N ASN A 50 -32.04 -3.21 -14.10
CA ASN A 50 -32.22 -3.72 -15.46
C ASN A 50 -30.89 -4.11 -16.12
N GLU A 51 -29.84 -3.31 -15.94
CA GLU A 51 -28.50 -3.66 -16.43
C GLU A 51 -27.98 -4.94 -15.77
N LEU A 52 -28.20 -5.10 -14.47
CA LEU A 52 -27.78 -6.29 -13.72
C LEU A 52 -28.50 -7.54 -14.24
N LYS A 53 -29.83 -7.46 -14.46
CA LYS A 53 -30.60 -8.57 -15.05
C LYS A 53 -30.07 -8.98 -16.42
N GLN A 54 -29.80 -8.01 -17.29
CA GLN A 54 -29.26 -8.28 -18.63
C GLN A 54 -27.86 -8.91 -18.58
N ALA A 55 -26.99 -8.46 -17.68
CA ALA A 55 -25.65 -9.04 -17.51
C ALA A 55 -25.72 -10.49 -17.01
N ILE A 56 -26.63 -10.79 -16.08
CA ILE A 56 -26.84 -12.16 -15.59
C ILE A 56 -27.42 -13.07 -16.68
N GLU A 57 -28.33 -12.58 -17.52
CA GLU A 57 -28.83 -13.35 -18.68
C GLU A 57 -27.72 -13.65 -19.69
N GLN A 58 -26.86 -12.66 -20.01
CA GLN A 58 -25.70 -12.86 -20.88
C GLN A 58 -24.71 -13.89 -20.32
N PHE A 59 -24.48 -13.86 -19.00
CA PHE A 59 -23.66 -14.86 -18.33
C PHE A 59 -24.26 -16.27 -18.46
N LYS A 60 -25.56 -16.42 -18.21
CA LYS A 60 -26.27 -17.71 -18.34
C LYS A 60 -26.25 -18.25 -19.77
N GLU A 61 -26.35 -17.38 -20.78
CA GLU A 61 -26.21 -17.78 -22.18
C GLU A 61 -24.78 -18.21 -22.53
N SER A 62 -23.77 -17.56 -21.94
CA SER A 62 -22.37 -17.93 -22.13
C SER A 62 -22.03 -19.32 -21.55
N GLN A 63 -22.69 -19.71 -20.45
CA GLN A 63 -22.55 -21.03 -19.86
C GLN A 63 -23.24 -22.13 -20.69
N LYS A 64 -24.43 -21.86 -21.22
CA LYS A 64 -25.13 -22.81 -22.11
C LYS A 64 -24.33 -23.14 -23.38
N LYS A 65 -23.63 -22.15 -23.94
CA LYS A 65 -22.75 -22.36 -25.10
C LYS A 65 -21.52 -23.22 -24.80
N PHE A 66 -21.12 -23.32 -23.53
CA PHE A 66 -20.01 -24.16 -23.07
C PHE A 66 -20.46 -25.60 -22.80
N GLU A 67 -21.69 -25.82 -22.32
CA GLU A 67 -22.25 -27.16 -22.08
C GLU A 67 -22.60 -27.90 -23.39
N ASP A 68 -23.02 -27.20 -24.44
CA ASP A 68 -23.32 -27.81 -25.76
C ASP A 68 -22.07 -28.31 -26.53
N GLN A 69 -20.85 -28.09 -26.00
CA GLN A 69 -19.57 -28.44 -26.66
C GLN A 69 -18.81 -29.61 -26.01
N GLN A 70 -19.37 -30.31 -25.01
CA GLN A 70 -18.75 -31.51 -24.44
C GLN A 70 -19.49 -32.81 -24.86
N PRO A 71 -18.80 -33.83 -25.43
CA PRO A 71 -19.42 -35.10 -25.77
C PRO A 71 -19.69 -35.95 -24.52
N ASN A 72 -20.91 -36.48 -24.40
CA ASN A 72 -21.34 -37.44 -23.39
C ASN A 72 -20.49 -38.72 -23.40
N HIS A 73 -19.99 -39.12 -22.24
CA HIS A 73 -19.67 -40.53 -21.96
C HIS A 73 -20.34 -40.95 -20.66
N GLU A 74 -21.46 -41.68 -20.79
CA GLU A 74 -22.08 -42.46 -19.73
C GLU A 74 -21.34 -43.79 -19.52
N ASP A 75 -21.50 -44.28 -18.28
CA ASP A 75 -20.90 -45.44 -17.65
C ASP A 75 -20.90 -46.75 -18.45
N GLN A 76 -19.79 -47.50 -18.32
CA GLN A 76 -19.81 -48.96 -18.13
C GLN A 76 -18.41 -49.48 -17.73
N GLN A 77 -18.29 -50.02 -16.51
CA GLN A 77 -17.24 -51.00 -16.16
C GLN A 77 -17.57 -52.35 -16.83
N PRO A 78 -16.56 -53.15 -17.22
CA PRO A 78 -16.16 -54.26 -16.33
C PRO A 78 -14.67 -54.64 -16.33
N ASN A 79 -14.30 -55.39 -15.28
CA ASN A 79 -13.04 -56.11 -15.06
C ASN A 79 -12.54 -56.96 -16.25
N HIS A 80 -11.22 -57.08 -16.43
CA HIS A 80 -10.46 -58.33 -16.22
C HIS A 80 -8.95 -58.18 -16.52
N GLU A 81 -8.15 -58.94 -15.77
CA GLU A 81 -6.69 -59.13 -15.85
C GLU A 81 -6.22 -59.95 -17.07
N ASP A 82 -4.92 -59.83 -17.34
CA ASP A 82 -3.98 -60.74 -18.04
C ASP A 82 -4.11 -60.98 -19.56
N GLN A 83 -3.09 -60.49 -20.32
CA GLN A 83 -2.12 -61.28 -21.12
C GLN A 83 -1.44 -60.43 -22.22
N GLN A 84 -0.10 -60.43 -22.23
CA GLN A 84 0.80 -60.07 -23.36
C GLN A 84 0.79 -61.19 -24.44
N PRO A 85 1.49 -61.10 -25.61
CA PRO A 85 2.05 -59.97 -26.40
C PRO A 85 1.77 -60.05 -27.94
N ASN A 86 2.05 -58.97 -28.71
CA ASN A 86 2.94 -58.94 -29.92
C ASN A 86 2.61 -57.82 -30.94
N HIS A 87 3.69 -57.15 -31.38
CA HIS A 87 4.03 -56.56 -32.71
C HIS A 87 2.97 -55.71 -33.45
N GLU A 88 3.24 -54.52 -34.02
CA GLU A 88 4.41 -54.00 -34.75
C GLU A 88 4.24 -52.46 -34.97
N ASP A 89 5.36 -51.73 -34.93
CA ASP A 89 5.71 -50.45 -35.59
C ASP A 89 4.69 -49.31 -35.82
N GLN A 90 4.95 -48.17 -35.16
CA GLN A 90 5.37 -46.87 -35.74
C GLN A 90 5.15 -45.70 -34.76
N GLN A 91 6.24 -45.12 -34.25
CA GLN A 91 6.27 -43.82 -33.55
C GLN A 91 6.91 -42.74 -34.46
N PRO A 92 6.48 -41.47 -34.34
CA PRO A 92 7.38 -40.34 -34.52
C PRO A 92 7.66 -39.59 -33.20
N ASN A 93 8.88 -39.05 -33.15
CA ASN A 93 9.61 -38.43 -32.04
C ASN A 93 8.92 -37.24 -31.34
N HIS A 94 9.07 -37.20 -30.00
CA HIS A 94 8.88 -36.03 -29.14
C HIS A 94 10.18 -35.70 -28.38
N GLU A 95 11.28 -35.44 -29.10
CA GLU A 95 12.54 -34.94 -28.49
C GLU A 95 12.94 -33.52 -28.97
N ASP A 96 12.36 -33.00 -30.05
CA ASP A 96 12.76 -31.70 -30.64
C ASP A 96 12.13 -30.46 -29.97
N GLN A 97 11.18 -30.63 -29.06
CA GLN A 97 10.47 -29.50 -28.43
C GLN A 97 11.05 -29.08 -27.07
N GLN A 98 11.86 -29.92 -26.40
CA GLN A 98 12.50 -29.54 -25.14
C GLN A 98 13.87 -28.86 -25.35
N LEU A 99 14.62 -29.21 -26.40
CA LEU A 99 15.91 -28.59 -26.73
C LEU A 99 15.78 -27.10 -27.12
N ASN A 100 14.67 -26.69 -27.76
CA ASN A 100 14.51 -25.31 -28.23
C ASN A 100 14.23 -24.27 -27.12
N GLN A 101 13.70 -24.68 -25.96
CA GLN A 101 13.42 -23.76 -24.85
C GLN A 101 14.66 -23.50 -23.98
N GLU A 102 15.52 -24.50 -23.80
CA GLU A 102 16.79 -24.33 -23.09
C GLU A 102 17.79 -23.50 -23.90
N ASP A 103 17.84 -23.69 -25.22
CA ASP A 103 18.70 -22.89 -26.10
C ASP A 103 18.26 -21.42 -26.19
N GLN A 104 16.94 -21.14 -26.17
CA GLN A 104 16.43 -19.76 -26.14
C GLN A 104 16.73 -19.05 -24.81
N ASN A 105 16.61 -19.75 -23.68
CA ASN A 105 16.95 -19.20 -22.37
C ASN A 105 18.47 -19.00 -22.21
N ASN A 106 19.27 -19.91 -22.76
CA ASN A 106 20.73 -19.79 -22.78
C ASN A 106 21.20 -18.66 -23.71
N LEU A 107 20.57 -18.46 -24.88
CA LEU A 107 20.85 -17.31 -25.74
C LEU A 107 20.48 -15.98 -25.07
N GLN A 108 19.37 -15.94 -24.33
CA GLN A 108 18.94 -14.72 -23.66
C GLN A 108 19.82 -14.38 -22.45
N GLN A 109 20.30 -15.38 -21.70
CA GLN A 109 21.31 -15.20 -20.66
C GLN A 109 22.70 -14.85 -21.23
N ALA A 110 23.11 -15.45 -22.34
CA ALA A 110 24.36 -15.12 -23.03
C ALA A 110 24.33 -13.68 -23.60
N GLN A 111 23.20 -13.22 -24.14
CA GLN A 111 23.02 -11.83 -24.60
C GLN A 111 23.03 -10.82 -23.45
N LEU A 112 22.49 -11.16 -22.28
CA LEU A 112 22.57 -10.33 -21.06
C LEU A 112 24.00 -10.31 -20.47
N GLN A 113 24.74 -11.41 -20.59
CA GLN A 113 26.14 -11.51 -20.18
C GLN A 113 27.09 -10.78 -21.14
N GLU A 114 26.85 -10.84 -22.45
CA GLU A 114 27.60 -10.08 -23.45
C GLU A 114 27.30 -8.57 -23.36
N GLN A 115 26.05 -8.16 -23.11
CA GLN A 115 25.73 -6.75 -22.84
C GLN A 115 26.37 -6.24 -21.55
N SER A 116 26.42 -7.05 -20.49
CA SER A 116 27.08 -6.65 -19.23
C SER A 116 28.61 -6.62 -19.35
N GLN A 117 29.23 -7.50 -20.14
CA GLN A 117 30.66 -7.46 -20.45
C GLN A 117 31.03 -6.30 -21.40
N TYR A 118 30.19 -5.99 -22.38
CA TYR A 118 30.35 -4.81 -23.27
C TYR A 118 30.22 -3.49 -22.48
N ASN A 119 29.28 -3.43 -21.52
CA ASN A 119 29.13 -2.29 -20.60
C ASN A 119 30.26 -2.20 -19.55
N GLN A 120 30.89 -3.33 -19.18
CA GLN A 120 32.09 -3.35 -18.33
C GLN A 120 33.34 -2.87 -19.08
N GLN A 121 33.49 -3.18 -20.37
CA GLN A 121 34.63 -2.73 -21.17
C GLN A 121 34.55 -1.25 -21.59
N ILE A 122 33.34 -0.70 -21.80
CA ILE A 122 33.18 0.73 -22.10
C ILE A 122 33.38 1.62 -20.86
N ASN A 123 33.09 1.13 -19.64
CA ASN A 123 33.18 1.93 -18.41
C ASN A 123 34.54 1.89 -17.69
N GLN A 124 35.46 0.99 -18.05
CA GLN A 124 36.78 0.94 -17.40
C GLN A 124 37.72 2.11 -17.78
N GLN A 125 37.32 3.00 -18.69
CA GLN A 125 38.17 4.13 -19.14
C GLN A 125 37.49 5.50 -19.11
N GLN A 126 36.33 5.67 -18.45
CA GLN A 126 35.70 6.98 -18.28
C GLN A 126 35.44 7.30 -16.80
N ASN A 127 36.46 7.94 -16.21
CA ASN A 127 36.41 8.90 -15.10
C ASN A 127 35.28 8.72 -14.06
N ASN A 128 35.64 8.12 -12.91
CA ASN A 128 35.00 8.33 -11.59
C ASN A 128 35.11 9.81 -11.10
N ALA A 129 35.11 10.79 -12.00
CA ALA A 129 35.11 12.20 -11.67
C ALA A 129 33.67 12.65 -11.44
N SER A 130 33.36 13.11 -10.23
CA SER A 130 32.07 13.75 -9.94
C SER A 130 31.82 14.90 -10.90
N VAL A 131 30.68 14.88 -11.61
CA VAL A 131 30.26 15.98 -12.48
C VAL A 131 29.21 16.79 -11.73
N LEU A 132 29.64 17.88 -11.11
CA LEU A 132 28.75 18.80 -10.42
C LEU A 132 28.02 19.69 -11.43
N ILE A 133 26.69 19.61 -11.40
CA ILE A 133 25.79 20.36 -12.26
C ILE A 133 25.02 21.34 -11.41
N ASN A 134 25.02 22.62 -11.81
CA ASN A 134 24.18 23.62 -11.17
C ASN A 134 22.70 23.29 -11.41
N CYS A 135 21.93 23.30 -10.34
CA CYS A 135 20.49 23.03 -10.34
C CYS A 135 19.74 24.11 -9.54
N SER A 136 18.43 23.94 -9.39
CA SER A 136 17.61 24.89 -8.63
C SER A 136 17.92 24.78 -7.14
N GLN A 137 18.45 25.84 -6.55
CA GLN A 137 18.71 25.86 -5.12
C GLN A 137 17.42 26.00 -4.32
N ILE A 138 17.26 25.19 -3.27
CA ILE A 138 16.17 25.31 -2.32
C ILE A 138 16.43 26.52 -1.42
N ILE A 139 15.60 27.55 -1.58
CA ILE A 139 15.66 28.76 -0.77
C ILE A 139 15.04 28.43 0.61
N PRO A 140 15.79 28.55 1.71
CA PRO A 140 15.25 28.33 3.05
C PRO A 140 14.07 29.25 3.33
N ASN A 141 13.09 28.74 4.05
CA ASN A 141 11.95 29.50 4.54
C ASN A 141 11.72 29.23 6.03
N GLU A 142 10.66 29.78 6.59
CA GLU A 142 10.31 29.67 8.01
C GLU A 142 10.18 28.21 8.47
N LEU A 143 9.78 27.29 7.58
CA LEU A 143 9.68 25.85 7.86
C LEU A 143 11.02 25.10 7.81
N SER A 144 12.11 25.72 7.32
CA SER A 144 13.39 25.05 7.14
C SER A 144 14.10 24.69 8.44
N GLY A 145 13.74 25.33 9.56
CA GLY A 145 14.31 25.06 10.88
C GLY A 145 13.88 23.71 11.46
N ASP A 146 14.60 23.24 12.49
CA ASP A 146 14.33 21.96 13.15
C ASP A 146 13.30 22.05 14.28
N ASN A 147 13.03 23.26 14.77
CA ASN A 147 12.07 23.51 15.86
C ASN A 147 10.65 23.81 15.35
N VAL A 148 10.32 23.38 14.13
CA VAL A 148 9.01 23.60 13.53
C VAL A 148 8.18 22.33 13.66
N SER A 149 6.98 22.45 14.22
CA SER A 149 6.05 21.34 14.35
C SER A 149 4.70 21.69 13.74
N VAL A 150 4.07 20.67 13.14
CA VAL A 150 2.77 20.80 12.50
C VAL A 150 1.81 19.80 13.13
N LYS A 151 0.63 20.27 13.54
CA LYS A 151 -0.39 19.43 14.19
C LYS A 151 -1.76 19.66 13.57
N ILE A 152 -2.47 18.58 13.29
CA ILE A 152 -3.88 18.60 12.97
C ILE A 152 -4.64 18.48 14.28
N LEU A 153 -5.29 19.57 14.71
CA LEU A 153 -5.89 19.67 16.03
C LEU A 153 -7.29 19.06 16.07
N THR A 154 -8.09 19.32 15.04
CA THR A 154 -9.49 18.92 14.96
C THR A 154 -9.98 18.99 13.51
N TYR A 155 -11.24 18.63 13.30
CA TYR A 155 -11.93 18.78 12.03
C TYR A 155 -13.32 19.38 12.24
N LYS A 156 -13.82 20.10 11.23
CA LYS A 156 -15.19 20.61 11.21
C LYS A 156 -15.86 20.34 9.88
N LYS A 157 -17.19 20.18 9.93
CA LYS A 157 -18.04 20.08 8.75
C LYS A 157 -18.39 21.48 8.26
N GLU A 158 -17.98 21.80 7.05
CA GLU A 158 -18.25 23.07 6.39
C GLU A 158 -19.39 22.89 5.38
N SER A 159 -20.35 23.83 5.38
CA SER A 159 -21.37 23.93 4.35
C SER A 159 -20.85 24.83 3.24
N ALA A 160 -20.76 24.30 2.02
CA ALA A 160 -20.29 25.07 0.86
C ALA A 160 -21.40 25.98 0.25
N GLY A 161 -22.47 26.24 0.99
CA GLY A 161 -23.65 27.01 0.56
C GLY A 161 -24.80 26.14 0.07
N PHE A 162 -25.93 26.77 -0.29
CA PHE A 162 -27.20 26.09 -0.62
C PHE A 162 -27.12 25.06 -1.76
N PHE A 163 -26.16 25.22 -2.69
CA PHE A 163 -26.01 24.36 -3.86
C PHE A 163 -24.79 23.42 -3.81
N SER A 164 -24.01 23.44 -2.72
CA SER A 164 -22.78 22.65 -2.64
C SER A 164 -22.79 21.71 -1.45
N SER A 165 -22.45 20.45 -1.72
CA SER A 165 -22.33 19.42 -0.69
C SER A 165 -21.32 19.81 0.40
N SER A 166 -21.67 19.55 1.65
CA SER A 166 -20.78 19.76 2.79
C SER A 166 -19.47 18.97 2.66
N TYR A 167 -18.40 19.49 3.23
CA TYR A 167 -17.09 18.84 3.28
C TYR A 167 -16.47 18.92 4.67
N ILE A 168 -15.47 18.07 4.93
CA ILE A 168 -14.70 18.13 6.18
C ILE A 168 -13.44 18.96 5.94
N ALA A 169 -13.20 19.92 6.82
CA ALA A 169 -12.00 20.73 6.87
C ALA A 169 -11.22 20.42 8.16
N PHE A 170 -9.94 20.10 8.02
CA PHE A 170 -9.02 19.82 9.11
C PHE A 170 -8.31 21.12 9.52
N GLN A 171 -8.31 21.42 10.82
CA GLN A 171 -7.57 22.54 11.39
C GLN A 171 -6.12 22.14 11.59
N ILE A 172 -5.21 22.80 10.86
CA ILE A 172 -3.77 22.57 10.94
C ILE A 172 -3.13 23.77 11.62
N GLU A 173 -2.35 23.51 12.65
CA GLU A 173 -1.55 24.49 13.37
C GLU A 173 -0.06 24.25 13.11
N THR A 174 0.68 25.33 12.84
CA THR A 174 2.14 25.31 12.66
C THR A 174 2.82 26.16 13.74
N GLN A 175 3.63 25.52 14.57
CA GLN A 175 4.39 26.15 15.66
C GLN A 175 5.87 26.26 15.28
N PRO A 176 6.59 27.32 15.69
CA PRO A 176 6.18 28.38 16.63
C PRO A 176 5.42 29.56 16.00
N PHE A 177 5.14 29.51 14.69
CA PHE A 177 4.63 30.67 13.94
C PHE A 177 3.17 31.01 14.21
N GLY A 178 2.42 30.14 14.89
CA GLY A 178 0.99 30.34 15.17
C GLY A 178 0.12 30.33 13.91
N TRP A 179 0.58 29.75 12.81
CA TRP A 179 -0.21 29.65 11.58
C TRP A 179 -1.33 28.64 11.78
N VAL A 180 -2.57 29.05 11.57
CA VAL A 180 -3.76 28.19 11.65
C VAL A 180 -4.48 28.24 10.31
N VAL A 181 -4.57 27.09 9.64
CA VAL A 181 -5.27 26.95 8.36
C VAL A 181 -6.30 25.84 8.41
N PHE A 182 -7.31 25.93 7.55
CA PHE A 182 -8.28 24.88 7.33
C PHE A 182 -8.07 24.28 5.94
N ARG A 183 -7.91 22.96 5.89
CA ARG A 183 -7.67 22.21 4.64
C ARG A 183 -8.60 21.02 4.55
N ARG A 184 -9.23 20.82 3.40
CA ARG A 184 -10.03 19.62 3.13
C ARG A 184 -9.16 18.50 2.58
N TYR A 185 -9.70 17.28 2.56
CA TYR A 185 -8.98 16.10 2.06
C TYR A 185 -8.36 16.30 0.67
N SER A 186 -9.12 16.87 -0.27
CA SER A 186 -8.64 17.11 -1.63
C SER A 186 -7.51 18.14 -1.72
N ASP A 187 -7.34 18.98 -0.70
CA ASP A 187 -6.21 19.90 -0.65
C ASP A 187 -4.92 19.15 -0.26
N PHE A 188 -5.03 18.08 0.55
CA PHE A 188 -3.92 17.17 0.82
C PHE A 188 -3.59 16.30 -0.41
N GLU A 189 -4.60 15.86 -1.17
CA GLU A 189 -4.40 15.20 -2.47
C GLU A 189 -3.61 16.13 -3.41
N TRP A 190 -4.08 17.38 -3.56
CA TRP A 190 -3.37 18.38 -4.35
C TRP A 190 -1.93 18.62 -3.86
N LEU A 191 -1.70 18.75 -2.55
CA LEU A 191 -0.36 18.94 -2.00
C LEU A 191 0.55 17.77 -2.38
N ARG A 192 0.08 16.53 -2.18
CA ARG A 192 0.85 15.33 -2.51
C ARG A 192 1.18 15.27 -4.00
N ASP A 193 0.19 15.49 -4.86
CA ASP A 193 0.36 15.39 -6.31
C ASP A 193 1.28 16.52 -6.84
N SER A 194 1.18 17.71 -6.24
CA SER A 194 2.07 18.83 -6.55
C SER A 194 3.51 18.53 -6.15
N LEU A 195 3.73 17.89 -5.00
CA LEU A 195 5.07 17.49 -4.56
C LEU A 195 5.65 16.39 -5.46
N LEU A 196 4.87 15.37 -5.84
CA LEU A 196 5.30 14.33 -6.79
C LEU A 196 5.70 14.93 -8.14
N LYS A 197 4.94 15.92 -8.60
CA LYS A 197 5.20 16.62 -9.87
C LYS A 197 6.51 17.40 -9.85
N ILE A 198 6.83 18.06 -8.74
CA ILE A 198 8.00 18.97 -8.63
C ILE A 198 9.25 18.24 -8.12
N TYR A 199 9.08 17.20 -7.30
CA TYR A 199 10.16 16.36 -6.75
C TYR A 199 9.99 14.90 -7.19
N PRO A 200 10.05 14.59 -8.49
CA PRO A 200 9.77 13.26 -9.02
C PRO A 200 10.79 12.19 -8.61
N ALA A 201 11.92 12.59 -8.03
CA ALA A 201 12.95 11.69 -7.52
C ALA A 201 12.96 11.61 -5.97
N PHE A 202 11.96 12.18 -5.28
CA PHE A 202 11.85 12.10 -3.81
C PHE A 202 10.72 11.17 -3.39
N VAL A 203 10.89 10.54 -2.24
CA VAL A 203 9.85 9.70 -1.64
C VAL A 203 8.79 10.61 -1.02
N ILE A 204 7.64 10.72 -1.68
CA ILE A 204 6.50 11.48 -1.18
C ILE A 204 5.54 10.56 -0.42
N PRO A 205 5.30 10.76 0.89
CA PRO A 205 4.51 9.85 1.70
C PRO A 205 3.09 9.61 1.13
N PRO A 206 2.53 8.40 1.28
CA PRO A 206 1.21 8.09 0.79
C PRO A 206 0.13 8.79 1.65
N ILE A 207 -0.95 9.19 0.99
CA ILE A 207 -2.24 9.45 1.64
C ILE A 207 -3.21 8.35 1.22
N HIS A 208 -4.27 8.14 2.00
CA HIS A 208 -5.28 7.16 1.59
C HIS A 208 -5.92 7.56 0.25
N LYS A 209 -6.46 6.59 -0.48
CA LYS A 209 -7.38 6.94 -1.57
C LYS A 209 -8.68 7.40 -0.94
N LYS A 210 -9.29 8.43 -1.53
CA LYS A 210 -10.62 8.87 -1.16
C LYS A 210 -11.60 7.70 -1.31
N ARG A 211 -12.14 7.23 -0.19
CA ARG A 211 -13.31 6.34 -0.19
C ARG A 211 -14.59 7.20 -0.21
N SER A 212 -15.75 6.56 -0.36
CA SER A 212 -17.07 7.17 -0.23
C SER A 212 -17.13 8.22 0.90
N ARG A 213 -18.01 9.22 0.76
CA ARG A 213 -18.22 10.28 1.75
C ARG A 213 -18.73 9.68 3.06
N ASN A 214 -17.81 9.26 3.92
CA ASN A 214 -18.08 8.86 5.28
C ASN A 214 -17.72 10.03 6.22
N PHE A 215 -18.70 10.44 7.03
CA PHE A 215 -18.60 11.51 8.03
C PHE A 215 -18.65 10.99 9.48
N GLU A 216 -18.59 9.68 9.69
CA GLU A 216 -18.50 9.06 11.01
C GLU A 216 -17.18 9.43 11.69
N ASP A 217 -17.26 9.76 12.98
CA ASP A 217 -16.09 10.20 13.74
C ASP A 217 -15.00 9.12 13.80
N SER A 218 -15.35 7.85 13.89
CA SER A 218 -14.38 6.74 13.86
C SER A 218 -13.54 6.73 12.57
N TYR A 219 -14.16 7.08 11.44
CA TYR A 219 -13.51 7.19 10.15
C TYR A 219 -12.68 8.48 10.02
N LEU A 220 -13.24 9.61 10.46
CA LEU A 220 -12.57 10.91 10.40
C LEU A 220 -11.35 10.99 11.32
N ASN A 221 -11.43 10.39 12.52
CA ASN A 221 -10.29 10.28 13.44
C ASN A 221 -9.15 9.46 12.84
N LYS A 222 -9.44 8.29 12.25
CA LYS A 222 -8.44 7.51 11.52
C LYS A 222 -7.81 8.34 10.40
N ARG A 223 -8.63 8.99 9.59
CA ARG A 223 -8.15 9.86 8.49
C ARG A 223 -7.25 10.99 9.01
N MET A 224 -7.62 11.66 10.10
CA MET A 224 -6.82 12.70 10.72
C MET A 224 -5.44 12.19 11.16
N ILE A 225 -5.38 11.00 11.76
CA ILE A 225 -4.11 10.34 12.13
C ILE A 225 -3.23 10.10 10.89
N PHE A 226 -3.82 9.62 9.78
CA PHE A 226 -3.06 9.39 8.55
C PHE A 226 -2.57 10.69 7.90
N LEU A 227 -3.38 11.75 7.89
CA LEU A 227 -2.96 13.07 7.41
C LEU A 227 -1.88 13.68 8.30
N GLN A 228 -1.95 13.48 9.61
CA GLN A 228 -0.89 13.89 10.53
C GLN A 228 0.41 13.15 10.24
N ARG A 229 0.36 11.84 10.01
CA ARG A 229 1.54 11.04 9.61
C ARG A 229 2.14 11.53 8.29
N PHE A 230 1.30 11.85 7.31
CA PHE A 230 1.73 12.43 6.03
C PHE A 230 2.51 13.74 6.23
N LEU A 231 1.96 14.69 7.01
CA LEU A 231 2.65 15.96 7.32
C LEU A 231 3.94 15.74 8.10
N ASN A 232 3.92 14.87 9.13
CA ASN A 232 5.12 14.54 9.90
C ASN A 232 6.24 13.98 9.01
N SER A 233 5.89 13.13 8.04
CA SER A 233 6.86 12.55 7.11
C SER A 233 7.42 13.60 6.12
N ILE A 234 6.61 14.56 5.66
CA ILE A 234 7.12 15.71 4.88
C ILE A 234 8.18 16.47 5.68
N PHE A 235 7.94 16.70 6.97
CA PHE A 235 8.83 17.44 7.86
C PHE A 235 10.15 16.72 8.19
N LYS A 236 10.28 15.44 7.83
CA LYS A 236 11.55 14.69 7.92
C LYS A 236 12.51 14.97 6.75
N SER A 237 12.02 15.52 5.64
CA SER A 237 12.87 15.95 4.51
C SER A 237 13.04 17.46 4.53
N TYR A 238 14.30 17.91 4.51
CA TYR A 238 14.63 19.32 4.40
C TYR A 238 14.08 19.91 3.10
N GLU A 239 14.21 19.16 2.00
CA GLU A 239 13.83 19.58 0.66
C GLU A 239 12.32 19.77 0.53
N LEU A 240 11.54 18.84 1.09
CA LEU A 240 10.08 18.93 1.07
C LEU A 240 9.57 20.01 2.03
N LYS A 241 10.03 20.04 3.29
CA LYS A 241 9.54 21.02 4.28
C LYS A 241 9.88 22.46 3.89
N SER A 242 11.04 22.68 3.26
CA SER A 242 11.49 24.00 2.81
C SER A 242 10.86 24.42 1.48
N ASN A 243 9.95 23.64 0.90
CA ASN A 243 9.30 23.99 -0.34
C ASN A 243 8.18 25.02 -0.14
N MET A 244 8.04 25.96 -1.09
CA MET A 244 7.01 27.01 -1.07
C MET A 244 5.58 26.44 -1.11
N ILE A 245 5.36 25.30 -1.76
CA ILE A 245 4.07 24.60 -1.80
C ILE A 245 3.66 24.19 -0.37
N VAL A 246 4.58 23.62 0.42
CA VAL A 246 4.32 23.23 1.82
C VAL A 246 4.11 24.47 2.69
N LYS A 247 4.95 25.50 2.53
CA LYS A 247 4.78 26.79 3.25
C LYS A 247 3.40 27.39 3.01
N ASN A 248 3.01 27.57 1.75
CA ASN A 248 1.74 28.20 1.41
C ASN A 248 0.54 27.31 1.78
N PHE A 249 0.69 25.98 1.68
CA PHE A 249 -0.30 25.04 2.21
C PHE A 249 -0.55 25.24 3.71
N LEU A 250 0.48 25.57 4.49
CA LEU A 250 0.38 25.73 5.95
C LEU A 250 0.10 27.17 6.43
N SER A 251 0.29 28.18 5.57
CA SER A 251 0.21 29.61 5.98
C SER A 251 -0.93 30.40 5.31
N LEU A 252 -1.38 30.04 4.10
CA LEU A 252 -2.43 30.80 3.41
C LEU A 252 -3.81 30.55 4.04
N THR A 253 -4.31 31.49 4.83
CA THR A 253 -5.61 31.36 5.52
C THR A 253 -6.78 31.63 4.58
N GLN A 254 -6.63 32.53 3.61
CA GLN A 254 -7.68 32.93 2.67
C GLN A 254 -7.86 31.88 1.57
N ASN A 255 -9.04 31.26 1.50
CA ASN A 255 -9.34 30.19 0.55
C ASN A 255 -9.17 30.62 -0.93
N ASN A 256 -9.51 31.87 -1.26
CA ASN A 256 -9.37 32.39 -2.62
C ASN A 256 -7.89 32.55 -3.03
N GLU A 257 -7.02 33.00 -2.12
CA GLU A 257 -5.59 33.10 -2.37
C GLU A 257 -4.96 31.71 -2.50
N PHE A 258 -5.35 30.79 -1.62
CA PHE A 258 -4.90 29.40 -1.70
C PHE A 258 -5.28 28.75 -3.02
N LYS A 259 -6.53 28.89 -3.49
CA LYS A 259 -6.96 28.37 -4.79
C LYS A 259 -6.17 28.94 -5.97
N LYS A 260 -5.96 30.27 -6.00
CA LYS A 260 -5.12 30.90 -7.04
C LYS A 260 -3.70 30.33 -7.03
N PHE A 261 -3.14 30.09 -5.83
CA PHE A 261 -1.86 29.42 -5.69
C PHE A 261 -1.90 27.99 -6.23
N GLN A 262 -2.93 27.19 -5.91
CA GLN A 262 -3.10 25.84 -6.44
C GLN A 262 -3.11 25.84 -7.98
N GLU A 263 -3.87 26.75 -8.59
CA GLU A 263 -3.93 26.89 -10.05
C GLU A 263 -2.58 27.25 -10.66
N SER A 264 -1.78 28.09 -10.00
CA SER A 264 -0.43 28.44 -10.47
C SER A 264 0.51 27.23 -10.48
N ILE A 265 0.43 26.37 -9.47
CA ILE A 265 1.23 25.14 -9.37
C ILE A 265 0.73 24.08 -10.36
N ASN A 266 -0.58 24.01 -10.60
CA ASN A 266 -1.14 23.07 -11.58
C ASN A 266 -0.65 23.36 -13.01
N LYS A 267 -0.34 24.62 -13.34
CA LYS A 267 0.20 25.04 -14.64
C LYS A 267 1.71 24.78 -14.83
N THR A 268 2.45 24.43 -13.77
CA THR A 268 3.89 24.13 -13.89
C THR A 268 4.12 22.84 -14.68
N THR A 269 5.35 22.59 -15.12
CA THR A 269 5.74 21.31 -15.73
C THR A 269 6.74 20.58 -14.84
N PRO A 270 6.70 19.23 -14.77
CA PRO A 270 7.71 18.47 -14.06
C PRO A 270 9.12 18.79 -14.59
N PRO A 271 10.15 18.79 -13.75
CA PRO A 271 11.53 18.97 -14.20
C PRO A 271 11.95 17.78 -15.09
N GLN A 272 12.34 18.08 -16.33
CA GLN A 272 12.78 17.08 -17.32
C GLN A 272 14.32 17.03 -17.47
N THR A 273 15.04 17.96 -16.83
CA THR A 273 16.49 18.04 -16.90
C THR A 273 17.06 18.24 -15.51
N VAL A 274 18.31 17.81 -15.33
CA VAL A 274 19.05 17.87 -14.06
C VAL A 274 19.13 19.32 -13.54
N GLN A 275 19.32 20.31 -14.41
CA GLN A 275 19.41 21.73 -14.04
C GLN A 275 18.12 22.28 -13.43
N ARG A 276 16.96 21.67 -13.74
CA ARG A 276 15.66 22.05 -13.18
C ARG A 276 15.30 21.26 -11.91
N MET A 277 16.12 20.29 -11.51
CA MET A 277 15.95 19.58 -10.24
C MET A 277 16.33 20.48 -9.07
N PHE A 278 15.95 20.08 -7.86
CA PHE A 278 16.16 20.87 -6.65
C PHE A 278 17.20 20.22 -5.73
N SER A 279 18.11 21.02 -5.19
CA SER A 279 18.99 20.61 -4.08
C SER A 279 19.23 21.76 -3.10
N LYS A 280 19.68 21.42 -1.89
CA LYS A 280 19.97 22.40 -0.85
C LYS A 280 21.17 23.29 -1.22
N GLU A 281 22.17 22.69 -1.84
CA GLU A 281 23.43 23.35 -2.21
C GLU A 281 23.36 24.03 -3.59
N GLY A 282 22.29 23.82 -4.37
CA GLY A 282 22.18 24.32 -5.75
C GLY A 282 23.08 23.58 -6.74
N GLN A 283 23.70 22.48 -6.31
CA GLN A 283 24.53 21.60 -7.13
C GLN A 283 24.15 20.15 -6.88
N ILE A 284 24.27 19.32 -7.92
CA ILE A 284 24.02 17.88 -7.86
C ILE A 284 25.03 17.13 -8.73
N ASN A 285 25.36 15.91 -8.32
CA ASN A 285 26.19 15.03 -9.12
C ASN A 285 25.32 14.34 -10.19
N GLY A 286 25.61 14.64 -11.47
CA GLY A 286 24.90 14.03 -12.61
C GLY A 286 25.40 12.64 -12.97
N VAL A 287 26.54 12.20 -12.43
CA VAL A 287 27.11 10.89 -12.73
C VAL A 287 26.96 10.00 -11.49
N ALA A 288 26.52 8.77 -11.68
CA ALA A 288 26.45 7.77 -10.62
C ALA A 288 27.54 6.71 -10.82
N PRO A 289 28.31 6.37 -9.77
CA PRO A 289 29.23 5.24 -9.82
C PRO A 289 28.50 3.93 -10.13
N ILE A 290 29.22 2.98 -10.75
CA ILE A 290 28.66 1.67 -11.15
C ILE A 290 28.05 0.91 -9.96
N GLU A 291 28.62 1.08 -8.77
CA GLU A 291 28.14 0.49 -7.53
C GLU A 291 26.75 1.00 -7.16
N LEU A 292 26.43 2.27 -7.46
CA LEU A 292 25.09 2.82 -7.21
C LEU A 292 24.07 2.33 -8.23
N HIS A 293 24.49 2.04 -9.46
CA HIS A 293 23.61 1.36 -10.42
C HIS A 293 23.26 -0.06 -9.95
N GLN A 294 24.26 -0.82 -9.47
CA GLN A 294 24.05 -2.16 -8.90
C GLN A 294 23.16 -2.10 -7.65
N TYR A 295 23.41 -1.14 -6.75
CA TYR A 295 22.59 -0.90 -5.58
C TYR A 295 21.13 -0.63 -5.95
N ALA A 296 20.88 0.21 -6.97
CA ALA A 296 19.53 0.50 -7.42
C ALA A 296 18.79 -0.75 -7.89
N TYR A 297 19.42 -1.62 -8.69
CA TYR A 297 18.79 -2.87 -9.14
C TYR A 297 18.50 -3.82 -7.96
N GLN A 298 19.47 -4.06 -7.08
CA GLN A 298 19.28 -4.98 -5.95
C GLN A 298 18.20 -4.50 -4.96
N THR A 299 18.15 -3.20 -4.70
CA THR A 299 17.13 -2.65 -3.79
C THR A 299 15.74 -2.60 -4.43
N GLN A 300 15.66 -2.46 -5.75
CA GLN A 300 14.39 -2.58 -6.47
C GLN A 300 13.76 -3.96 -6.25
N ASP A 301 14.53 -5.03 -6.45
CA ASP A 301 14.08 -6.41 -6.25
C ASP A 301 13.60 -6.65 -4.81
N TYR A 302 14.39 -6.19 -3.83
CA TYR A 302 14.01 -6.21 -2.42
C TYR A 302 12.62 -5.61 -2.17
N PHE A 303 12.32 -4.44 -2.77
CA PHE A 303 11.02 -3.80 -2.59
C PHE A 303 9.87 -4.58 -3.25
N TYR A 304 10.12 -5.30 -4.35
CA TYR A 304 9.11 -6.19 -4.93
C TYR A 304 8.84 -7.42 -4.05
N GLU A 305 9.88 -8.00 -3.46
CA GLU A 305 9.75 -9.18 -2.60
C GLU A 305 9.07 -8.88 -1.24
N ILE A 306 9.44 -7.77 -0.59
CA ILE A 306 8.98 -7.46 0.77
C ILE A 306 7.47 -7.23 0.85
N ASP A 307 6.82 -6.74 -0.21
CA ASP A 307 5.38 -6.57 -0.25
C ASP A 307 4.64 -7.92 -0.11
N GLY A 308 5.19 -8.99 -0.69
CA GLY A 308 4.68 -10.34 -0.52
C GLY A 308 4.78 -10.82 0.93
N VAL A 309 5.88 -10.50 1.60
CA VAL A 309 6.09 -10.83 3.03
C VAL A 309 5.12 -10.05 3.93
N TYR A 310 4.95 -8.75 3.70
CA TYR A 310 3.96 -7.93 4.43
C TYR A 310 2.53 -8.43 4.20
N LYS A 311 2.19 -8.89 2.99
CA LYS A 311 0.88 -9.49 2.70
C LYS A 311 0.66 -10.76 3.54
N LYS A 312 1.67 -11.61 3.71
CA LYS A 312 1.59 -12.82 4.55
C LYS A 312 1.28 -12.47 6.02
N ILE A 313 1.97 -11.48 6.60
CA ILE A 313 1.68 -11.00 7.97
C ILE A 313 0.22 -10.57 8.09
N ARG A 314 -0.28 -9.82 7.11
CA ARG A 314 -1.67 -9.34 7.10
C ARG A 314 -2.68 -10.47 6.99
N VAL A 315 -2.44 -11.47 6.16
CA VAL A 315 -3.32 -12.67 6.04
C VAL A 315 -3.38 -13.41 7.38
N LEU A 316 -2.23 -13.66 8.00
CA LEU A 316 -2.18 -14.30 9.32
C LEU A 316 -2.88 -13.47 10.40
N SER A 317 -2.70 -12.14 10.39
CA SER A 317 -3.38 -11.26 11.35
C SER A 317 -4.91 -11.31 11.22
N LYS A 318 -5.45 -11.44 10.00
CA LYS A 318 -6.89 -11.59 9.78
C LYS A 318 -7.40 -12.93 10.30
N SER A 319 -6.67 -14.02 10.03
CA SER A 319 -6.99 -15.35 10.55
C SER A 319 -6.96 -15.37 12.08
N LEU A 320 -5.95 -14.75 12.70
CA LEU A 320 -5.85 -14.63 14.15
C LEU A 320 -7.05 -13.86 14.75
N LYS A 321 -7.47 -12.77 14.11
CA LYS A 321 -8.65 -12.02 14.56
C LYS A 321 -9.93 -12.85 14.51
N GLU A 322 -10.11 -13.65 13.47
CA GLU A 322 -11.29 -14.52 13.36
C GLU A 322 -11.31 -15.53 14.51
N ILE A 323 -10.18 -16.17 14.80
CA ILE A 323 -10.05 -17.10 15.93
C ILE A 323 -10.34 -16.39 17.27
N GLN A 324 -9.80 -15.18 17.46
CA GLN A 324 -10.05 -14.38 18.66
C GLN A 324 -11.54 -13.99 18.79
N LEU A 325 -12.20 -13.65 17.69
CA LEU A 325 -13.63 -13.34 17.66
C LEU A 325 -14.46 -14.56 18.06
N GLN A 326 -14.21 -15.71 17.44
CA GLN A 326 -14.90 -16.95 17.77
C GLN A 326 -14.69 -17.32 19.24
N ASN A 327 -13.46 -17.20 19.75
CA ASN A 327 -13.14 -17.44 21.16
C ASN A 327 -13.95 -16.51 22.09
N SER A 328 -13.93 -15.20 21.81
CA SER A 328 -14.70 -14.21 22.58
C SER A 328 -16.19 -14.52 22.60
N LEU A 329 -16.78 -14.88 21.46
CA LEU A 329 -18.19 -15.23 21.34
C LEU A 329 -18.54 -16.46 22.19
N LYS A 330 -17.71 -17.51 22.13
CA LYS A 330 -17.92 -18.71 22.95
C LYS A 330 -17.84 -18.42 24.44
N ILE A 331 -16.91 -17.55 24.87
CA ILE A 331 -16.81 -17.11 26.27
C ILE A 331 -18.06 -16.35 26.70
N TYR A 332 -18.60 -15.45 25.87
CA TYR A 332 -19.87 -14.79 26.16
C TYR A 332 -21.02 -15.79 26.30
N CYS A 333 -21.10 -16.81 25.43
CA CYS A 333 -22.10 -17.86 25.57
C CYS A 333 -22.01 -18.60 26.92
N VAL A 334 -20.80 -18.85 27.43
CA VAL A 334 -20.62 -19.44 28.77
C VAL A 334 -21.12 -18.49 29.87
N GLY A 335 -20.85 -17.19 29.75
CA GLY A 335 -21.41 -16.17 30.65
C GLY A 335 -22.94 -16.17 30.68
N GLU A 336 -23.59 -16.23 29.51
CA GLU A 336 -25.04 -16.32 29.39
C GLU A 336 -25.61 -17.59 30.04
N ILE A 337 -24.92 -18.72 29.96
CA ILE A 337 -25.33 -19.94 30.67
C ILE A 337 -25.29 -19.73 32.19
N PHE A 338 -24.24 -19.09 32.73
CA PHE A 338 -24.20 -18.73 34.15
C PHE A 338 -25.30 -17.73 34.54
N ALA A 339 -25.64 -16.80 33.66
CA ALA A 339 -26.76 -15.87 33.86
C ALA A 339 -28.10 -16.64 33.96
N GLN A 340 -28.33 -17.63 33.11
CA GLN A 340 -29.52 -18.49 33.17
C GLN A 340 -29.56 -19.31 34.47
N LEU A 341 -28.44 -19.91 34.88
CA LEU A 341 -28.33 -20.63 36.15
C LEU A 341 -28.68 -19.72 37.35
N PHE A 342 -28.16 -18.49 37.34
CA PHE A 342 -28.51 -17.47 38.32
C PHE A 342 -30.01 -17.16 38.31
N GLN A 343 -30.61 -16.92 37.14
CA GLN A 343 -32.03 -16.59 37.01
C GLN A 343 -32.94 -17.72 37.52
N HIS A 344 -32.66 -18.97 37.15
CA HIS A 344 -33.42 -20.13 37.63
C HIS A 344 -33.36 -20.27 39.14
N LEU A 345 -32.17 -20.15 39.72
CA LEU A 345 -31.99 -20.25 41.18
C LEU A 345 -32.62 -19.07 41.92
N ASN A 346 -32.52 -17.86 41.36
CA ASN A 346 -33.08 -16.67 41.97
C ASN A 346 -34.62 -16.73 42.00
N LYS A 347 -35.24 -17.29 40.94
CA LYS A 347 -36.69 -17.55 40.92
C LYS A 347 -37.11 -18.51 42.05
N LEU A 348 -36.35 -19.58 42.30
CA LEU A 348 -36.60 -20.48 43.43
C LEU A 348 -36.40 -19.78 44.78
N ASN A 349 -35.33 -18.99 44.92
CA ASN A 349 -35.05 -18.24 46.15
C ASN A 349 -36.17 -17.23 46.49
N GLN A 350 -36.83 -16.66 45.49
CA GLN A 350 -37.96 -15.75 45.68
C GLN A 350 -39.25 -16.46 46.15
N THR A 351 -39.42 -17.74 45.83
CA THR A 351 -40.62 -18.51 46.24
C THR A 351 -40.46 -19.16 47.61
N LEU A 352 -39.23 -19.39 48.06
CA LEU A 352 -38.95 -20.03 49.34
C LEU A 352 -39.00 -19.02 50.50
N PRO A 353 -39.74 -19.30 51.59
CA PRO A 353 -39.75 -18.46 52.78
C PRO A 353 -38.48 -18.65 53.64
N ILE A 354 -37.87 -19.84 53.59
CA ILE A 354 -36.62 -20.20 54.28
C ILE A 354 -35.79 -21.13 53.39
N GLY A 355 -34.48 -21.24 53.66
CA GLY A 355 -33.59 -22.16 52.94
C GLY A 355 -33.13 -21.64 51.56
N GLN A 356 -33.14 -20.32 51.34
CA GLN A 356 -32.67 -19.73 50.10
C GLN A 356 -31.17 -19.98 49.89
N ALA A 357 -30.78 -20.39 48.69
CA ALA A 357 -29.40 -20.64 48.30
C ALA A 357 -28.71 -19.37 47.77
N GLN A 358 -28.67 -18.30 48.59
CA GLN A 358 -28.14 -17.00 48.17
C GLN A 358 -26.64 -17.07 47.80
N GLY A 359 -25.85 -17.87 48.51
CA GLY A 359 -24.42 -18.03 48.21
C GLY A 359 -24.16 -18.68 46.85
N LEU A 360 -24.96 -19.67 46.44
CA LEU A 360 -24.85 -20.29 45.12
C LEU A 360 -25.30 -19.31 44.01
N ALA A 361 -26.35 -18.53 44.25
CA ALA A 361 -26.78 -17.48 43.32
C ALA A 361 -25.66 -16.43 43.13
N ALA A 362 -25.04 -15.96 44.21
CA ALA A 362 -23.90 -15.04 44.13
C ALA A 362 -22.71 -15.63 43.34
N THR A 363 -22.46 -16.93 43.48
CA THR A 363 -21.41 -17.63 42.70
C THR A 363 -21.73 -17.63 41.21
N PHE A 364 -22.95 -17.96 40.78
CA PHE A 364 -23.32 -17.90 39.36
C PHE A 364 -23.22 -16.49 38.79
N LEU A 365 -23.64 -15.47 39.55
CA LEU A 365 -23.50 -14.07 39.14
C LEU A 365 -22.03 -13.67 38.96
N ASN A 366 -21.15 -14.04 39.91
CA ASN A 366 -19.72 -13.76 39.83
C ASN A 366 -19.06 -14.47 38.63
N LEU A 367 -19.44 -15.73 38.35
CA LEU A 367 -18.95 -16.48 37.20
C LEU A 367 -19.41 -15.85 35.88
N ASN A 368 -20.66 -15.42 35.77
CA ASN A 368 -21.15 -14.67 34.61
C ASN A 368 -20.29 -13.41 34.37
N ASN A 369 -20.17 -12.54 35.38
CA ASN A 369 -19.39 -11.30 35.27
C ASN A 369 -17.93 -11.55 34.88
N THR A 370 -17.34 -12.63 35.39
CA THR A 370 -15.98 -13.07 35.03
C THR A 370 -15.88 -13.41 33.54
N MET A 371 -16.82 -14.19 33.00
CA MET A 371 -16.84 -14.56 31.58
C MET A 371 -17.07 -13.35 30.67
N ILE A 372 -18.00 -12.45 31.02
CA ILE A 372 -18.23 -11.21 30.27
C ILE A 372 -16.94 -10.37 30.23
N THR A 373 -16.26 -10.23 31.36
CA THR A 373 -15.00 -9.47 31.42
C THR A 373 -13.90 -10.14 30.60
N TRP A 374 -13.79 -11.47 30.64
CA TRP A 374 -12.83 -12.20 29.82
C TRP A 374 -13.07 -11.98 28.31
N GLY A 375 -14.32 -12.08 27.87
CA GLY A 375 -14.71 -11.79 26.48
C GLY A 375 -14.33 -10.37 26.08
N ASN A 376 -14.56 -9.38 26.94
CA ASN A 376 -14.18 -7.98 26.67
C ASN A 376 -12.68 -7.80 26.49
N ILE A 377 -11.85 -8.49 27.28
CA ILE A 377 -10.38 -8.42 27.14
C ILE A 377 -9.95 -9.00 25.78
N ILE A 378 -10.53 -10.12 25.34
CA ILE A 378 -10.27 -10.68 24.00
C ILE A 378 -10.76 -9.72 22.91
N GLY A 379 -11.90 -9.07 23.10
CA GLY A 379 -12.40 -8.01 22.21
C GLY A 379 -11.35 -6.91 21.97
N LYS A 380 -10.71 -6.41 23.04
CA LYS A 380 -9.61 -5.45 22.92
C LYS A 380 -8.41 -6.01 22.15
N GLN A 381 -8.07 -7.29 22.35
CA GLN A 381 -6.98 -7.93 21.59
C GLN A 381 -7.25 -7.97 20.09
N ILE A 382 -8.51 -8.15 19.66
CA ILE A 382 -8.88 -8.14 18.23
C ILE A 382 -8.56 -6.78 17.59
N GLU A 383 -8.89 -5.67 18.28
CA GLU A 383 -8.61 -4.31 17.80
C GLU A 383 -7.10 -4.06 17.70
N GLN A 384 -6.34 -4.53 18.68
CA GLN A 384 -4.88 -4.40 18.69
C GLN A 384 -4.24 -5.25 17.58
N THR A 385 -4.71 -6.47 17.34
CA THR A 385 -4.25 -7.28 16.21
C THR A 385 -4.50 -6.55 14.88
N GLU A 386 -5.67 -5.92 14.72
CA GLU A 386 -5.99 -5.12 13.54
C GLU A 386 -5.06 -3.92 13.38
N GLU A 387 -4.85 -3.15 14.44
CA GLU A 387 -4.02 -1.94 14.40
C GLU A 387 -2.55 -2.28 14.15
N TYR A 388 -1.99 -3.18 14.96
CA TYR A 388 -0.56 -3.40 15.03
C TYR A 388 -0.01 -4.36 13.97
N LEU A 389 -0.82 -5.34 13.51
CA LEU A 389 -0.36 -6.35 12.55
C LEU A 389 -1.01 -6.23 11.16
N ASN A 390 -2.25 -5.75 11.04
CA ASN A 390 -2.87 -5.59 9.73
C ASN A 390 -2.68 -4.18 9.16
N SER A 391 -3.25 -3.18 9.84
CA SER A 391 -3.32 -1.79 9.37
C SER A 391 -1.94 -1.16 9.25
N PHE A 392 -1.02 -1.44 10.18
CA PHE A 392 0.36 -0.98 10.09
C PHE A 392 1.06 -1.49 8.82
N PHE A 393 1.10 -2.80 8.57
CA PHE A 393 1.77 -3.34 7.39
C PHE A 393 1.05 -3.00 6.08
N LYS A 394 -0.27 -2.77 6.12
CA LYS A 394 -0.99 -2.21 4.97
C LYS A 394 -0.48 -0.82 4.61
N TYR A 395 -0.26 0.05 5.60
CA TYR A 395 0.35 1.36 5.38
C TYR A 395 1.79 1.22 4.87
N GLN A 396 2.57 0.29 5.41
CA GLN A 396 3.94 0.07 4.93
C GLN A 396 4.01 -0.34 3.46
N GLN A 397 3.10 -1.21 2.98
CA GLN A 397 3.00 -1.53 1.55
C GLN A 397 2.69 -0.29 0.69
N HIS A 398 1.79 0.58 1.16
CA HIS A 398 1.52 1.85 0.47
C HIS A 398 2.75 2.75 0.47
N TYR A 399 3.55 2.77 1.53
CA TYR A 399 4.78 3.53 1.55
C TYR A 399 5.82 2.96 0.58
N ASN A 400 6.02 1.64 0.54
CA ASN A 400 6.90 0.97 -0.41
C ASN A 400 6.57 1.34 -1.87
N SER A 401 5.27 1.43 -2.21
CA SER A 401 4.85 1.85 -3.56
C SER A 401 5.35 3.23 -3.96
N THR A 402 5.56 4.14 -3.01
CA THR A 402 6.07 5.49 -3.31
C THR A 402 7.55 5.48 -3.68
N ILE A 403 8.32 4.51 -3.18
CA ILE A 403 9.73 4.34 -3.55
C ILE A 403 9.83 3.63 -4.90
N LYS A 404 9.00 2.60 -5.13
CA LYS A 404 8.89 1.90 -6.42
C LYS A 404 8.69 2.85 -7.60
N GLN A 405 7.89 3.91 -7.42
CA GLN A 405 7.68 4.95 -8.44
C GLN A 405 8.98 5.63 -8.91
N ILE A 406 9.98 5.80 -8.02
CA ILE A 406 11.28 6.39 -8.38
C ILE A 406 12.06 5.41 -9.27
N TYR A 407 12.05 4.12 -8.94
CA TYR A 407 12.67 3.07 -9.75
C TYR A 407 12.01 2.95 -11.13
N GLU A 408 10.68 2.96 -11.18
CA GLU A 408 9.90 2.94 -12.44
C GLU A 408 10.25 4.16 -13.32
N THR A 409 10.32 5.35 -12.72
CA THR A 409 10.71 6.57 -13.45
C THR A 409 12.13 6.48 -14.00
N ARG A 410 13.09 5.99 -13.21
CA ARG A 410 14.47 5.77 -13.67
C ARG A 410 14.51 4.76 -14.83
N ALA A 411 13.74 3.68 -14.76
CA ALA A 411 13.70 2.66 -15.80
C ALA A 411 13.20 3.22 -17.14
N VAL A 412 12.17 4.06 -17.11
CA VAL A 412 11.67 4.77 -18.30
C VAL A 412 12.75 5.69 -18.88
N ILE A 413 13.38 6.51 -18.05
CA ILE A 413 14.45 7.43 -18.49
C ILE A 413 15.63 6.66 -19.09
N GLN A 414 16.04 5.55 -18.49
CA GLN A 414 17.09 4.68 -19.02
C GLN A 414 16.68 4.11 -20.39
N GLN A 415 15.46 3.61 -20.53
CA GLN A 415 14.98 3.04 -21.78
C GLN A 415 14.95 4.09 -22.91
N ASP A 416 14.53 5.32 -22.59
CA ASP A 416 14.52 6.43 -23.54
C ASP A 416 15.94 6.83 -23.96
N LEU A 417 16.90 6.83 -23.03
CA LEU A 417 18.31 7.03 -23.33
C LEU A 417 18.84 5.97 -24.29
N GLU A 418 18.61 4.68 -24.05
CA GLU A 418 19.09 3.61 -24.94
C GLU A 418 18.51 3.70 -26.36
N LYS A 419 17.21 4.04 -26.45
CA LYS A 419 16.55 4.30 -27.74
C LYS A 419 17.16 5.50 -28.45
N PHE A 420 17.47 6.56 -27.72
CA PHE A 420 18.10 7.77 -28.27
C PHE A 420 19.52 7.47 -28.76
N LYS A 421 20.35 6.81 -27.94
CA LYS A 421 21.70 6.36 -28.29
C LYS A 421 21.73 5.54 -29.57
N SER A 422 20.83 4.56 -29.68
CA SER A 422 20.72 3.70 -30.87
C SER A 422 20.41 4.50 -32.14
N LYS A 423 19.45 5.44 -32.06
CA LYS A 423 19.08 6.32 -33.19
C LYS A 423 20.22 7.26 -33.58
N LEU A 424 20.87 7.86 -32.59
CA LEU A 424 21.98 8.78 -32.81
C LEU A 424 23.17 8.04 -33.44
N ASN A 425 23.53 6.86 -32.93
CA ASN A 425 24.60 6.04 -33.49
C ASN A 425 24.32 5.66 -34.95
N TYR A 426 23.08 5.27 -35.28
CA TYR A 426 22.68 5.01 -36.66
C TYR A 426 22.80 6.25 -37.57
N LYS A 427 22.41 7.43 -37.07
CA LYS A 427 22.58 8.70 -37.79
C LYS A 427 24.06 9.00 -38.03
N LYS A 428 24.90 8.87 -37.00
CA LYS A 428 26.35 9.06 -37.06
C LYS A 428 26.99 8.11 -38.09
N GLU A 429 26.58 6.85 -38.10
CA GLU A 429 27.02 5.85 -39.09
C GLU A 429 26.71 6.27 -40.53
N LYS A 430 25.46 6.68 -40.79
CA LYS A 430 25.04 7.15 -42.11
C LYS A 430 25.81 8.39 -42.57
N LEU A 431 26.00 9.36 -41.69
CA LEU A 431 26.75 10.57 -41.99
C LEU A 431 28.22 10.28 -42.27
N PHE A 432 28.83 9.39 -41.50
CA PHE A 432 30.21 8.96 -41.69
C PHE A 432 30.39 8.24 -43.04
N GLN A 433 29.49 7.31 -43.37
CA GLN A 433 29.49 6.60 -44.66
C GLN A 433 29.29 7.54 -45.86
N PHE A 434 28.45 8.57 -45.71
CA PHE A 434 28.23 9.56 -46.76
C PHE A 434 29.45 10.50 -46.95
N GLY A 435 30.27 10.70 -45.92
CA GLY A 435 31.56 11.40 -46.01
C GLY A 435 31.49 12.94 -46.16
N ASP A 436 30.31 13.52 -46.31
CA ASP A 436 30.12 14.97 -46.41
C ASP A 436 30.08 15.63 -45.02
N ILE A 437 31.23 16.14 -44.60
CA ILE A 437 31.43 16.78 -43.30
C ILE A 437 30.52 18.00 -43.10
N SER A 438 30.10 18.69 -44.18
CA SER A 438 29.21 19.85 -44.05
C SER A 438 27.87 19.51 -43.39
N LYS A 439 27.47 18.23 -43.43
CA LYS A 439 26.23 17.70 -42.84
C LYS A 439 26.41 17.14 -41.43
N TRP A 440 27.62 17.15 -40.89
CA TRP A 440 27.94 16.47 -39.63
C TRP A 440 27.56 17.27 -38.37
N ASP A 441 27.06 18.50 -38.48
CA ASP A 441 26.73 19.36 -37.32
C ASP A 441 27.87 19.38 -36.29
N LEU A 442 29.02 19.90 -36.71
CA LEU A 442 30.21 20.01 -35.88
C LEU A 442 30.16 21.24 -34.98
N SER A 443 30.85 21.17 -33.84
CA SER A 443 31.01 22.33 -32.98
C SER A 443 31.71 23.49 -33.68
N LYS A 444 31.28 24.72 -33.37
CA LYS A 444 31.88 25.96 -33.89
C LYS A 444 33.35 26.12 -33.49
N ASP A 445 33.74 25.50 -32.38
CA ASP A 445 35.11 25.53 -31.86
C ASP A 445 35.95 24.32 -32.33
N ASN A 446 35.47 23.55 -33.31
CA ASN A 446 36.18 22.38 -33.80
C ASN A 446 37.51 22.77 -34.47
N LYS A 447 38.61 22.21 -33.95
CA LYS A 447 39.98 22.43 -34.45
C LYS A 447 40.48 21.30 -35.36
N LEU A 448 39.68 20.24 -35.53
CA LEU A 448 40.07 19.06 -36.30
C LEU A 448 39.95 19.31 -37.80
N THR A 449 40.93 18.83 -38.55
CA THR A 449 40.94 18.85 -40.01
C THR A 449 39.96 17.81 -40.57
N GLN A 450 39.51 18.04 -41.80
CA GLN A 450 38.67 17.10 -42.55
C GLN A 450 39.32 15.72 -42.68
N GLN A 451 40.64 15.66 -42.84
CA GLN A 451 41.38 14.40 -42.98
C GLN A 451 41.43 13.61 -41.66
N GLU A 452 41.61 14.28 -40.53
CA GLU A 452 41.58 13.65 -39.19
C GLU A 452 40.20 13.06 -38.88
N LEU A 453 39.14 13.78 -39.25
CA LEU A 453 37.76 13.33 -39.04
C LEU A 453 37.40 12.13 -39.92
N LEU A 454 37.78 12.10 -41.20
CA LEU A 454 37.46 10.99 -42.11
C LEU A 454 38.28 9.72 -41.82
N SER A 455 39.49 9.87 -41.29
CA SER A 455 40.40 8.74 -41.02
C SER A 455 40.15 8.04 -39.69
N ASN A 456 39.43 8.67 -38.75
CA ASN A 456 39.17 8.12 -37.43
C ASN A 456 37.69 8.17 -37.07
N LYS A 457 36.99 7.05 -37.27
CA LYS A 457 35.56 6.90 -36.97
C LYS A 457 35.21 7.25 -35.52
N LYS A 458 36.02 6.83 -34.54
CA LYS A 458 35.77 7.11 -33.11
C LYS A 458 35.84 8.62 -32.83
N LEU A 459 36.86 9.28 -33.36
CA LEU A 459 37.03 10.73 -33.24
C LEU A 459 35.90 11.48 -33.98
N ALA A 460 35.51 11.02 -35.16
CA ALA A 460 34.40 11.57 -35.91
C ALA A 460 33.09 11.51 -35.11
N PHE A 461 32.78 10.35 -34.51
CA PHE A 461 31.56 10.13 -33.75
C PHE A 461 31.48 10.98 -32.48
N GLN A 462 32.63 11.33 -31.90
CA GLN A 462 32.71 12.23 -30.75
C GLN A 462 32.42 13.70 -31.12
N ASN A 463 32.63 14.09 -32.38
CA ASN A 463 32.56 15.49 -32.81
C ASN A 463 31.35 15.80 -33.71
N MET A 464 30.72 14.80 -34.33
CA MET A 464 29.52 14.97 -35.16
C MET A 464 28.21 14.92 -34.34
N CYS A 465 27.16 15.53 -34.89
CA CYS A 465 25.85 15.69 -34.29
C CYS A 465 25.97 16.35 -32.91
N GLU A 466 26.58 17.55 -32.85
CA GLU A 466 26.89 18.24 -31.59
C GLU A 466 25.64 18.40 -30.72
N GLN A 467 24.52 18.84 -31.30
CA GLN A 467 23.29 19.08 -30.55
C GLN A 467 22.73 17.79 -29.96
N GLU A 468 22.63 16.71 -30.75
CA GLU A 468 22.14 15.44 -30.24
C GLU A 468 23.12 14.77 -29.27
N THR A 469 24.43 14.95 -29.45
CA THR A 469 25.43 14.44 -28.51
C THR A 469 25.33 15.16 -27.16
N LYS A 470 25.07 16.48 -27.16
CA LYS A 470 24.77 17.24 -25.93
C LYS A 470 23.48 16.75 -25.27
N GLN A 471 22.45 16.41 -26.06
CA GLN A 471 21.20 15.85 -25.55
C GLN A 471 21.40 14.46 -24.93
N GLU A 472 22.19 13.59 -25.57
CA GLU A 472 22.59 12.28 -25.03
C GLU A 472 23.22 12.45 -23.64
N THR A 473 24.22 13.34 -23.51
CA THR A 473 24.87 13.63 -22.23
C THR A 473 23.88 14.15 -21.18
N GLN A 474 22.91 15.00 -21.55
CA GLN A 474 21.88 15.47 -20.61
C GLN A 474 20.97 14.34 -20.12
N MET A 475 20.63 13.39 -21.01
CA MET A 475 19.85 12.20 -20.65
C MET A 475 20.65 11.25 -19.75
N GLU A 476 21.94 11.04 -20.02
CA GLU A 476 22.85 10.29 -19.14
C GLU A 476 22.96 10.91 -17.75
N MET A 477 23.11 12.24 -17.69
CA MET A 477 23.15 12.98 -16.43
C MET A 477 21.84 12.81 -15.63
N LEU A 478 20.70 12.74 -16.33
CA LEU A 478 19.40 12.52 -15.70
C LEU A 478 19.31 11.11 -15.09
N VAL A 479 19.75 10.08 -15.81
CA VAL A 479 19.87 8.72 -15.27
C VAL A 479 20.78 8.69 -14.03
N GLY A 480 21.95 9.32 -14.11
CA GLY A 480 22.89 9.36 -12.99
C GLY A 480 22.32 10.10 -11.78
N TYR A 481 21.62 11.22 -11.99
CA TYR A 481 20.88 11.91 -10.93
C TYR A 481 19.85 10.99 -10.24
N TYR A 482 18.97 10.32 -11.00
CA TYR A 482 17.99 9.40 -10.41
C TYR A 482 18.64 8.24 -9.67
N THR A 483 19.77 7.73 -10.17
CA THR A 483 20.53 6.66 -9.51
C THR A 483 21.11 7.12 -8.17
N ASN A 484 21.74 8.30 -8.14
CA ASN A 484 22.23 8.93 -6.90
C ASN A 484 21.09 9.19 -5.92
N GLN A 485 19.95 9.65 -6.43
CA GLN A 485 18.79 9.98 -5.61
C GLN A 485 18.13 8.73 -5.03
N ILE A 486 18.01 7.63 -5.79
CA ILE A 486 17.56 6.34 -5.28
C ILE A 486 18.40 5.90 -4.09
N PHE A 487 19.73 5.99 -4.19
CA PHE A 487 20.60 5.64 -3.08
C PHE A 487 20.29 6.48 -1.84
N SER A 488 20.26 7.81 -1.97
CA SER A 488 20.00 8.72 -0.85
C SER A 488 18.62 8.48 -0.22
N GLN A 489 17.57 8.40 -1.05
CA GLN A 489 16.20 8.21 -0.60
C GLN A 489 15.96 6.84 0.03
N THR A 490 16.51 5.77 -0.54
CA THR A 490 16.38 4.41 0.02
C THR A 490 17.12 4.29 1.35
N GLN A 491 18.30 4.90 1.49
CA GLN A 491 19.02 4.95 2.77
C GLN A 491 18.24 5.73 3.83
N GLN A 492 17.69 6.90 3.49
CA GLN A 492 16.85 7.67 4.40
C GLN A 492 15.59 6.89 4.78
N PHE A 493 14.97 6.23 3.81
CA PHE A 493 13.81 5.38 4.04
C PHE A 493 14.12 4.25 5.02
N PHE A 494 15.18 3.47 4.82
CA PHE A 494 15.51 2.37 5.74
C PHE A 494 15.73 2.85 7.18
N LYS A 495 16.40 4.00 7.37
CA LYS A 495 16.56 4.61 8.70
C LYS A 495 15.20 4.98 9.31
N GLN A 496 14.32 5.61 8.53
CA GLN A 496 12.98 5.96 8.98
C GLN A 496 12.14 4.72 9.31
N GLN A 497 12.18 3.70 8.46
CA GLN A 497 11.46 2.45 8.66
C GLN A 497 11.90 1.75 9.93
N GLN A 498 13.20 1.71 10.20
CA GLN A 498 13.73 1.14 11.43
C GLN A 498 13.12 1.84 12.65
N GLN A 499 13.15 3.17 12.67
CA GLN A 499 12.58 3.95 13.78
C GLN A 499 11.07 3.73 13.93
N GLU A 500 10.33 3.71 12.82
CA GLU A 500 8.87 3.50 12.84
C GLU A 500 8.50 2.09 13.29
N LEU A 501 9.18 1.06 12.78
CA LEU A 501 8.99 -0.34 13.20
C LEU A 501 9.30 -0.52 14.67
N VAL A 502 10.47 -0.05 15.13
CA VAL A 502 10.87 -0.17 16.53
C VAL A 502 9.88 0.54 17.44
N GLY A 503 9.53 1.80 17.15
CA GLY A 503 8.59 2.56 17.96
C GLY A 503 7.18 1.93 17.98
N HIS A 504 6.72 1.38 16.86
CA HIS A 504 5.43 0.70 16.74
C HIS A 504 5.39 -0.61 17.55
N PHE A 505 6.44 -1.44 17.44
CA PHE A 505 6.49 -2.71 18.15
C PHE A 505 6.82 -2.58 19.63
N ILE A 506 7.53 -1.54 20.07
CA ILE A 506 7.63 -1.21 21.51
C ILE A 506 6.24 -0.98 22.10
N LYS A 507 5.40 -0.17 21.43
CA LYS A 507 4.02 0.08 21.85
C LYS A 507 3.19 -1.20 21.84
N PHE A 508 3.34 -2.02 20.79
CA PHE A 508 2.66 -3.32 20.73
C PHE A 508 3.03 -4.21 21.92
N CYS A 509 4.31 -4.33 22.23
CA CYS A 509 4.79 -5.10 23.38
C CYS A 509 4.20 -4.57 24.69
N GLN A 510 4.21 -3.25 24.90
CA GLN A 510 3.61 -2.63 26.10
C GLN A 510 2.11 -2.96 26.21
N VAL A 511 1.37 -2.83 25.11
CA VAL A 511 -0.05 -3.18 25.05
C VAL A 511 -0.28 -4.67 25.37
N GLN A 512 0.54 -5.58 24.83
CA GLN A 512 0.43 -7.00 25.15
C GLN A 512 0.76 -7.29 26.62
N THR A 513 1.73 -6.61 27.21
CA THR A 513 2.00 -6.70 28.65
C THR A 513 0.77 -6.28 29.46
N PHE A 514 0.14 -5.16 29.13
CA PHE A 514 -1.09 -4.72 29.80
C PHE A 514 -2.23 -5.74 29.64
N ASN A 515 -2.41 -6.34 28.47
CA ASN A 515 -3.44 -7.38 28.29
C ASN A 515 -3.20 -8.60 29.19
N ILE A 516 -1.94 -9.00 29.37
CA ILE A 516 -1.60 -10.13 30.25
C ILE A 516 -1.87 -9.75 31.70
N THR A 517 -1.55 -8.51 32.10
CA THR A 517 -1.90 -7.98 33.42
C THR A 517 -3.40 -7.95 33.65
N ASP A 518 -4.20 -7.50 32.68
CA ASP A 518 -5.67 -7.50 32.75
C ASP A 518 -6.22 -8.92 32.92
N HIS A 519 -5.69 -9.90 32.19
CA HIS A 519 -6.07 -11.31 32.35
C HIS A 519 -5.71 -11.85 33.74
N HIS A 520 -4.50 -11.56 34.22
CA HIS A 520 -4.07 -11.96 35.56
C HIS A 520 -5.00 -11.38 36.63
N GLN A 521 -5.29 -10.08 36.53
CA GLN A 521 -6.15 -9.39 37.49
C GLN A 521 -7.57 -9.99 37.49
N LEU A 522 -8.14 -10.23 36.31
CA LEU A 522 -9.44 -10.90 36.17
C LEU A 522 -9.48 -12.22 36.94
N TRP A 523 -8.48 -13.08 36.76
CA TRP A 523 -8.47 -14.39 37.42
C TRP A 523 -8.19 -14.28 38.92
N ALA A 524 -7.34 -13.35 39.36
CA ALA A 524 -7.11 -13.08 40.78
C ALA A 524 -8.39 -12.59 41.48
N ASP A 525 -9.15 -11.70 40.83
CA ASP A 525 -10.44 -11.21 41.32
C ASP A 525 -11.48 -12.34 41.37
N ALA A 526 -11.53 -13.19 40.33
CA ALA A 526 -12.42 -14.35 40.30
C ALA A 526 -12.13 -15.33 41.46
N ILE A 527 -10.85 -15.66 41.70
CA ILE A 527 -10.43 -16.50 42.83
C ILE A 527 -10.85 -15.88 44.16
N THR A 528 -10.58 -14.59 44.36
CA THR A 528 -10.91 -13.86 45.59
C THR A 528 -12.42 -13.86 45.84
N ASN A 529 -13.23 -13.62 44.81
CA ASN A 529 -14.69 -13.63 44.90
C ASN A 529 -15.24 -15.01 45.26
N LEU A 530 -14.70 -16.09 44.68
CA LEU A 530 -15.11 -17.46 44.98
C LEU A 530 -14.71 -17.87 46.40
N GLN A 531 -13.51 -17.51 46.85
CA GLN A 531 -13.05 -17.77 48.22
C GLN A 531 -13.89 -17.03 49.25
N ASN A 532 -14.24 -15.76 48.98
CA ASN A 532 -15.12 -14.99 49.86
C ASN A 532 -16.51 -15.62 49.96
N ASN A 533 -17.10 -16.09 48.85
CA ASN A 533 -18.37 -16.81 48.86
C ASN A 533 -18.30 -18.09 49.71
N LEU A 534 -17.21 -18.87 49.61
CA LEU A 534 -16.99 -20.05 50.44
C LEU A 534 -16.89 -19.72 51.93
N LEU A 535 -16.15 -18.67 52.29
CA LEU A 535 -16.02 -18.24 53.69
C LEU A 535 -17.37 -17.79 54.28
N ILE A 536 -18.19 -17.08 53.50
CA ILE A 536 -19.54 -16.68 53.91
C ILE A 536 -20.40 -17.92 54.17
N GLN A 537 -20.37 -18.91 53.28
CA GLN A 537 -21.10 -20.16 53.44
C GLN A 537 -20.66 -20.91 54.71
N GLN A 538 -19.35 -21.03 54.96
CA GLN A 538 -18.83 -21.69 56.17
C GLN A 538 -19.31 -21.03 57.47
N ARG A 539 -19.32 -19.69 57.53
CA ARG A 539 -19.83 -18.94 58.68
C ARG A 539 -21.32 -19.14 58.90
N GLN A 540 -22.10 -19.21 57.82
CA GLN A 540 -23.53 -19.50 57.90
C GLN A 540 -23.80 -20.91 58.44
N THR A 541 -23.07 -21.91 57.96
CA THR A 541 -23.18 -23.29 58.45
C THR A 541 -22.82 -23.40 59.94
N GLN A 542 -21.74 -22.73 60.38
CA GLN A 542 -21.34 -22.74 61.80
C GLN A 542 -22.38 -22.10 62.72
N LYS A 543 -23.03 -21.00 62.29
CA LYS A 543 -24.14 -20.39 63.05
C LYS A 543 -25.32 -21.35 63.24
N ILE A 544 -25.72 -22.05 62.18
CA ILE A 544 -26.83 -23.00 62.25
C ILE A 544 -26.54 -24.09 63.27
N VAL A 545 -25.32 -24.65 63.27
CA VAL A 545 -24.91 -25.71 64.23
C VAL A 545 -24.97 -25.23 65.67
N VAL A 546 -24.56 -23.98 65.95
CA VAL A 546 -24.63 -23.41 67.31
C VAL A 546 -26.09 -23.22 67.75
N GLU A 547 -26.97 -22.80 66.84
CA GLU A 547 -28.40 -22.62 67.11
C GLU A 547 -29.18 -23.93 67.24
N THR A 548 -28.70 -25.06 66.69
CA THR A 548 -29.35 -26.37 66.86
C THR A 548 -28.91 -27.11 68.14
N ILE A 549 -27.83 -26.68 68.79
CA ILE A 549 -27.27 -27.28 70.01
C ILE A 549 -27.71 -26.52 71.28
N ALA A 550 -28.16 -25.27 71.14
CA ALA A 550 -28.81 -24.47 72.19
C ALA A 550 -30.33 -24.71 72.21
#